data_AF-A0AAP6D225-F1
#
_entry.id   AF-A0AAP6D225-F1
#
_cell.length_a   1.000
_cell.length_b   1.000
_cell.length_c   1.000
_cell.angle_alpha   90.00
_cell.angle_beta   90.00
_cell.angle_gamma   90.00
#
_symmetry.space_group_name_H-M   'P 1'
#
loop_
_entity.id
_entity.type
_entity.pdbx_description
1 polymer ?
#
loop_
_entity_poly.entity_id
_entity_poly.type
_entity_poly.pdbx_seq_one_letter_code
_entity_poly.pdbx_strand_id
1 'polypeptide(L)' 'NVISDSSGMVCDGAKSSCAMKVCTSSTTAVRSYLMAMGNHSVKNQGIVGEEVEQTIRNVGSMVRFGMPYTDKSIIDIMSA' A
#
# COMPACT_ATOMS: atom_id res chain seq x y z
N ASN A 1 6.74 0.89 8.15
CA ASN A 1 6.40 2.31 7.87
C ASN A 1 5.83 2.51 6.48
N VAL A 2 6.61 2.36 5.40
CA VAL A 2 6.11 2.60 4.01
C VAL A 2 4.82 1.84 3.72
N ILE A 3 4.84 0.52 3.87
CA ILE A 3 3.66 -0.34 3.63
C ILE A 3 2.49 0.03 4.54
N SER A 4 2.75 0.46 5.77
CA SER A 4 1.69 0.89 6.70
C SER A 4 0.94 2.11 6.20
N ASP A 5 1.59 2.96 5.42
CA ASP A 5 1.07 4.24 4.96
C ASP A 5 0.43 4.12 3.57
N SER A 6 1.10 3.41 2.64
CA SER A 6 0.71 3.41 1.23
C SER A 6 -0.03 2.15 0.76
N SER A 7 -0.18 1.11 1.59
CA SER A 7 -0.77 -0.18 1.15
C SER A 7 -2.23 -0.10 0.71
N GLY A 8 -2.96 0.95 1.09
CA GLY A 8 -4.35 1.19 0.65
C GLY A 8 -4.47 1.91 -0.70
N MET A 9 -3.36 2.25 -1.34
CA MET A 9 -3.38 2.94 -2.63
C MET A 9 -3.84 1.99 -3.74
N VAL A 10 -4.93 2.33 -4.41
CA VAL A 10 -5.56 1.49 -5.44
C VAL A 10 -5.06 1.87 -6.84
N CYS A 11 -4.79 0.87 -7.68
CA CYS A 11 -4.53 1.07 -9.11
C CYS A 11 -5.85 1.02 -9.88
N ASP A 12 -6.19 2.12 -10.57
CA ASP A 12 -7.42 2.31 -11.35
C ASP A 12 -7.11 2.55 -12.85
N GLY A 13 -5.85 2.38 -13.26
CA GLY A 13 -5.40 2.58 -14.64
C GLY A 13 -5.43 4.03 -15.15
N ALA A 14 -5.74 5.03 -14.31
CA ALA A 14 -5.88 6.42 -14.75
C ALA A 14 -4.52 7.15 -14.89
N LYS A 15 -4.26 7.76 -16.07
CA LYS A 15 -2.96 8.39 -16.39
C LYS A 15 -2.55 9.52 -15.44
N SER A 16 -3.46 10.43 -15.12
CA SER A 16 -3.16 11.57 -14.24
C SER A 16 -2.99 11.15 -12.78
N SER A 17 -3.81 10.21 -12.30
CA SER A 17 -3.73 9.73 -10.91
C SER A 17 -2.43 8.94 -10.66
N CYS A 18 -1.87 8.27 -11.68
CA CYS A 18 -0.56 7.62 -11.58
C CYS A 18 0.57 8.58 -11.16
N ALA A 19 0.65 9.78 -11.75
CA ALA A 19 1.68 10.76 -11.39
C ALA A 19 1.53 11.23 -9.93
N MET A 20 0.29 11.44 -9.48
CA MET A 20 0.00 11.78 -8.09
C MET A 20 0.40 10.65 -7.13
N LYS A 21 0.08 9.40 -7.47
CA LYS A 21 0.42 8.20 -6.70
C LYS A 21 1.94 8.02 -6.55
N VAL A 22 2.70 8.32 -7.61
CA VAL A 22 4.17 8.34 -7.56
C VAL A 22 4.67 9.41 -6.59
N CYS A 23 4.18 10.65 -6.70
CA CYS A 23 4.56 11.74 -5.81
C CYS A 23 4.27 11.41 -4.32
N THR A 24 3.07 10.89 -4.05
CA THR A 24 2.69 10.43 -2.70
C THR A 24 3.63 9.31 -2.22
N SER A 25 3.89 8.30 -3.04
CA SER A 25 4.77 7.18 -2.67
C SER A 25 6.21 7.61 -2.37
N SER A 26 6.77 8.51 -3.17
CA SER A 26 8.10 9.08 -2.92
C SER A 26 8.14 9.86 -1.61
N THR A 27 7.10 10.65 -1.32
CA THR A 27 6.97 11.40 -0.07
C THR A 27 6.86 10.46 1.13
N THR A 28 6.04 9.42 1.02
CA THR A 28 5.90 8.36 2.03
C THR A 28 7.22 7.64 2.29
N ALA A 29 8.04 7.38 1.26
CA ALA A 29 9.34 6.75 1.41
C ALA A 29 10.29 7.62 2.24
N VAL A 30 10.41 8.92 1.91
CA VAL A 30 11.24 9.87 2.67
C VAL A 30 10.74 9.99 4.11
N ARG A 31 9.42 10.14 4.32
CA ARG A 31 8.83 10.22 5.66
C ARG A 31 9.12 8.96 6.49
N SER A 32 8.97 7.79 5.87
CA SER A 32 9.23 6.51 6.53
C SER A 32 10.70 6.33 6.91
N TYR A 33 11.61 6.81 6.07
CA TYR A 33 13.04 6.85 6.35
C TYR A 33 13.35 7.76 7.55
N LEU A 34 12.80 8.97 7.59
CA LEU A 34 12.99 9.89 8.72
C LEU A 34 12.44 9.30 10.03
N MET A 35 11.29 8.61 9.99
CA MET A 35 10.78 7.88 11.15
C MET A 35 11.74 6.79 11.61
N ALA A 36 12.31 6.02 10.67
CA ALA A 36 13.27 4.97 11.00
C ALA A 36 14.56 5.53 11.59
N MET A 37 15.06 6.68 11.10
CA MET A 37 16.19 7.39 11.72
C MET A 37 15.90 7.81 13.17
N GLY A 38 14.64 8.12 13.48
CA GLY A 38 14.17 8.39 14.85
C GLY A 38 13.86 7.14 15.67
N ASN A 39 14.23 5.93 15.23
CA ASN A 39 13.87 4.66 15.86
C ASN A 39 12.35 4.43 16.01
N HIS A 40 11.55 5.01 15.13
CA HIS A 40 10.10 4.79 15.09
C HIS A 40 9.72 3.81 13.98
N SER A 41 8.99 2.75 14.37
CA SER A 41 8.47 1.75 13.44
C SER A 41 7.03 1.36 13.77
N VAL A 42 6.19 1.22 12.75
CA VAL A 42 4.88 0.57 12.87
C VAL A 42 5.06 -0.94 12.82
N LYS A 43 4.49 -1.65 13.80
CA LYS A 43 4.55 -3.09 13.97
C LYS A 43 3.21 -3.63 14.46
N ASN A 44 2.82 -4.82 14.02
CA ASN A 44 1.57 -5.52 14.40
C ASN A 44 0.30 -4.65 14.26
N GLN A 45 0.17 -3.93 13.14
CA GLN A 45 -1.00 -3.11 12.83
C GLN A 45 -1.56 -3.48 11.46
N GLY A 46 -2.79 -3.98 11.43
CA GLY A 46 -3.45 -4.42 10.20
C GLY A 46 -2.63 -5.47 9.45
N ILE A 47 -2.25 -5.18 8.21
CA ILE A 47 -1.43 -6.08 7.38
C ILE A 47 0.08 -6.04 7.71
N VAL A 48 0.53 -5.08 8.53
CA VAL A 48 1.94 -4.95 8.94
C VAL A 48 2.21 -5.86 10.13
N GLY A 49 3.12 -6.82 9.97
CA GLY A 49 3.56 -7.73 11.03
C GLY A 49 4.73 -7.16 11.85
N GLU A 50 5.17 -7.92 12.85
CA GLU A 50 6.35 -7.60 13.67
C GLU A 50 7.63 -7.54 12.81
N GLU A 51 7.78 -8.53 11.93
CA GLU A 51 8.92 -8.68 11.02
C GLU A 51 8.52 -8.37 9.57
N VAL A 52 9.50 -7.95 8.77
CA VAL A 52 9.29 -7.62 7.36
C VAL A 52 8.73 -8.80 6.58
N GLU A 53 9.23 -10.01 6.83
CA GLU A 53 8.78 -11.24 6.18
C GLU A 53 7.30 -11.56 6.46
N GLN A 54 6.84 -11.27 7.67
CA GLN A 54 5.42 -11.44 8.00
C GLN A 54 4.56 -10.42 7.25
N THR A 55 5.02 -9.17 7.16
CA THR A 55 4.34 -8.13 6.38
C THR A 55 4.24 -8.52 4.90
N ILE A 56 5.32 -9.04 4.31
CA ILE A 56 5.34 -9.50 2.91
C ILE A 56 4.32 -10.62 2.70
N ARG A 57 4.27 -11.61 3.60
CA ARG A 57 3.27 -12.69 3.53
C ARG A 57 1.83 -12.17 3.65
N ASN A 58 1.57 -11.25 4.58
CA ASN A 58 0.25 -10.66 4.78
C ASN A 58 -0.20 -9.89 3.54
N VAL A 59 0.66 -9.03 2.99
CA VAL A 59 0.41 -8.29 1.74
C VAL A 59 0.18 -9.26 0.58
N GLY A 60 1.03 -10.29 0.45
CA GLY A 60 0.89 -11.31 -0.59
C GLY A 60 -0.44 -12.06 -0.50
N SER A 61 -0.90 -12.41 0.70
CA SER A 61 -2.21 -13.05 0.94
C SER A 61 -3.36 -12.12 0.53
N MET A 62 -3.33 -10.86 0.99
CA MET A 62 -4.33 -9.86 0.61
C MET A 62 -4.38 -9.64 -0.90
N VAL A 63 -3.22 -9.56 -1.56
CA VAL A 63 -3.16 -9.38 -3.02
C VAL A 63 -3.70 -10.60 -3.74
N ARG A 64 -3.28 -11.80 -3.35
CA ARG A 64 -3.66 -13.05 -4.03
C ARG A 64 -5.14 -13.36 -3.89
N PHE A 65 -5.73 -13.13 -2.72
CA PHE A 65 -7.09 -13.58 -2.42
C PHE A 65 -8.11 -12.44 -2.37
N GLY A 66 -7.71 -11.22 -2.02
CA GLY A 66 -8.60 -10.06 -1.91
C GLY A 66 -8.72 -9.27 -3.20
N MET A 67 -7.59 -8.94 -3.85
CA MET A 67 -7.58 -8.03 -4.99
C MET A 67 -8.38 -8.49 -6.22
N PRO A 68 -8.57 -9.79 -6.53
CA PRO A 68 -9.44 -10.17 -7.64
C PRO A 68 -10.88 -9.63 -7.52
N TYR A 69 -11.42 -9.56 -6.30
CA TYR A 69 -12.75 -9.02 -6.05
C TYR A 69 -12.76 -7.49 -6.13
N THR A 70 -11.73 -6.84 -5.58
CA THR A 70 -11.61 -5.38 -5.65
C THR A 70 -11.39 -4.89 -7.07
N ASP A 71 -10.58 -5.58 -7.87
CA ASP A 71 -10.34 -5.29 -9.28
C ASP A 71 -11.65 -5.31 -10.07
N LYS A 72 -12.46 -6.36 -9.85
CA LYS A 72 -13.81 -6.43 -10.43
C LYS A 72 -14.67 -5.22 -10.03
N SER A 73 -14.70 -4.87 -8.74
CA SER A 73 -15.47 -3.70 -8.29
C SER A 73 -14.98 -2.38 -8.91
N ILE A 74 -13.67 -2.22 -9.15
CA ILE A 74 -13.11 -1.04 -9.80
C ILE A 74 -13.59 -0.98 -11.26
N ILE A 75 -13.55 -2.09 -11.99
CA ILE A 75 -14.02 -2.17 -13.38
C ILE A 75 -15.52 -1.85 -13.45
N ASP A 76 -16.32 -2.37 -12.52
CA ASP A 76 -17.75 -2.09 -12.44
C ASP A 76 -18.02 -0.58 -12.21
N ILE A 77 -17.22 0.08 -11.36
CA ILE A 77 -17.31 1.54 -11.12
C ILE A 77 -16.88 2.34 -12.36
N MET A 78 -15.81 1.93 -13.05
CA MET A 78 -15.31 2.61 -14.24
C MET A 78 -16.28 2.51 -15.44
N SER A 79 -17.14 1.50 -15.44
CA SER A 79 -18.09 1.22 -16.51
C SER A 79 -19.51 1.73 -16.25
N ALA A 80 -19.74 2.34 -15.07
CA ALA A 80 -20.99 2.98 -14.68
C ALA A 80 -21.07 4.44 -15.17
#